data_AF-A0AAV7C558-F1
#
_entry.id   AF-A0AAV7C558-F1
#
_cell.length_a   1.000
_cell.length_b   1.000
_cell.length_c   1.000
_cell.angle_alpha   90.00
_cell.angle_beta   90.00
_cell.angle_gamma   90.00
#
_symmetry.space_group_name_H-M   'P 1'
#
loop_
_entity.id
_entity.type
_entity.pdbx_description
1 polymer ?
#
loop_
_entity_poly.entity_id
_entity_poly.type
_entity_poly.pdbx_seq_one_letter_code
_entity_poly.pdbx_strand_id
1 'polypeptide(L)'
;FPFLDEDVVSFLNSLPLWDKTDLSLPRGLGEKLILRMAAVMIGLGSSSVLPKRAIQFGSRIAKMENRNEKASDKCSRLQPDIAQRHTFKANFSP
;
A
#
# COMPACT_ATOMS: atom_id res chain seq x y z
N PHE A 1 -10.58 9.34 1.01
CA PHE A 1 -10.08 8.02 0.56
C PHE A 1 -11.20 7.34 -0.23
N PRO A 2 -11.10 7.18 -1.57
CA PRO A 2 -12.22 6.72 -2.40
C PRO A 2 -12.81 5.36 -1.99
N PHE A 3 -11.99 4.45 -1.46
CA PHE A 3 -12.45 3.15 -0.97
C PHE A 3 -13.21 3.19 0.37
N LEU A 4 -13.29 4.36 1.02
CA LEU A 4 -14.02 4.59 2.26
C LEU A 4 -15.24 5.50 2.04
N ASP A 5 -15.63 5.70 0.78
CA ASP A 5 -16.85 6.40 0.43
C ASP A 5 -18.09 5.64 0.93
N GLU A 6 -19.13 6.36 1.34
CA GLU A 6 -20.32 5.78 1.97
C GLU A 6 -21.04 4.80 1.04
N ASP A 7 -21.17 5.14 -0.24
CA ASP A 7 -21.86 4.29 -1.22
C ASP A 7 -21.07 3.01 -1.48
N VAL A 8 -19.73 3.12 -1.54
CA VAL A 8 -18.83 1.97 -1.69
C VAL A 8 -18.95 1.04 -0.48
N VAL A 9 -18.93 1.59 0.73
CA VAL A 9 -19.03 0.81 1.98
C VAL A 9 -20.40 0.15 2.09
N SER A 10 -21.48 0.89 1.80
CA SER A 10 -22.85 0.39 1.80
C SER A 10 -23.03 -0.79 0.84
N PHE A 11 -22.55 -0.64 -0.39
CA PHE A 11 -22.55 -1.71 -1.40
C PHE A 11 -21.76 -2.94 -0.92
N LEU A 12 -20.53 -2.78 -0.42
CA LEU A 12 -19.72 -3.91 0.03
C LEU A 12 -20.35 -4.62 1.26
N ASN A 13 -21.08 -3.90 2.09
CA ASN A 13 -21.78 -4.45 3.25
C ASN A 13 -23.03 -5.25 2.88
N SER A 14 -23.71 -4.90 1.78
CA SER A 14 -24.90 -5.64 1.33
C SER A 14 -24.56 -6.99 0.68
N LEU A 15 -23.32 -7.17 0.21
CA LEU A 15 -22.87 -8.41 -0.42
C LEU A 15 -22.55 -9.50 0.61
N PRO A 16 -22.84 -10.78 0.31
CA PRO A 16 -22.42 -11.90 1.13
C PRO A 16 -20.89 -12.09 1.10
N LEU A 17 -20.37 -12.85 2.07
CA LEU A 17 -18.92 -13.02 2.24
C LEU A 17 -18.26 -13.72 1.04
N TRP A 18 -18.90 -14.73 0.47
CA TRP A 18 -18.37 -15.53 -0.63
C TRP A 18 -18.16 -14.72 -1.92
N ASP A 19 -18.91 -13.64 -2.12
CA ASP A 19 -18.70 -12.70 -3.24
C ASP A 19 -17.47 -11.81 -3.02
N LYS A 20 -17.07 -11.61 -1.75
CA LYS A 20 -15.94 -10.76 -1.35
C LYS A 20 -14.63 -11.52 -1.26
N THR A 21 -14.67 -12.77 -0.79
CA THR A 21 -13.48 -13.56 -0.49
C THR A 21 -13.74 -15.06 -0.52
N ASP A 22 -12.76 -15.81 -0.98
CA ASP A 22 -12.68 -17.27 -0.89
C ASP A 22 -11.32 -17.67 -0.34
N LEU A 23 -11.26 -18.00 0.95
CA LEU A 23 -10.00 -18.34 1.63
C LEU A 23 -9.54 -19.79 1.38
N SER A 24 -10.28 -20.58 0.60
CA SER A 24 -9.82 -21.90 0.15
C SER A 24 -8.78 -21.78 -0.97
N LEU A 25 -8.75 -20.63 -1.67
CA LEU A 25 -7.83 -20.38 -2.77
C LEU A 25 -6.44 -19.95 -2.29
N PRO A 26 -5.39 -20.15 -3.11
CA PRO A 26 -4.05 -19.67 -2.81
C PRO A 26 -3.97 -18.16 -2.54
N ARG A 27 -2.94 -17.77 -1.79
CA ARG A 27 -2.66 -16.37 -1.47
C ARG A 27 -2.54 -15.52 -2.74
N GLY A 28 -3.26 -14.40 -2.77
CA GLY A 28 -3.28 -13.50 -3.93
C GLY A 28 -4.41 -13.77 -4.92
N LEU A 29 -5.19 -14.84 -4.73
CA LEU A 29 -6.36 -15.14 -5.56
C LEU A 29 -7.66 -14.97 -4.78
N GLY A 30 -7.74 -15.59 -3.60
CA GLY A 30 -8.97 -15.64 -2.79
C GLY A 30 -9.39 -14.34 -2.10
N GLU A 31 -8.45 -13.43 -1.87
CA GLU A 31 -8.69 -12.19 -1.13
C GLU A 31 -9.19 -11.07 -2.07
N LYS A 32 -10.13 -10.22 -1.63
CA LYS A 32 -10.53 -8.99 -2.35
C LYS A 32 -11.04 -9.24 -3.79
N LEU A 33 -11.85 -10.28 -3.97
CA LEU A 33 -12.29 -10.76 -5.29
C LEU A 33 -12.90 -9.65 -6.15
N ILE A 34 -13.80 -8.84 -5.58
CA ILE A 34 -14.44 -7.72 -6.26
C ILE A 34 -13.42 -6.72 -6.81
N LEU A 35 -12.43 -6.33 -6.00
CA LEU A 35 -11.39 -5.39 -6.42
C LEU A 35 -10.51 -5.99 -7.52
N ARG A 36 -10.22 -7.29 -7.45
CA ARG A 36 -9.43 -7.98 -8.48
C ARG A 36 -10.19 -8.08 -9.80
N MET A 37 -11.48 -8.39 -9.75
CA MET A 37 -12.35 -8.43 -10.94
C MET A 37 -12.45 -7.04 -11.58
N ALA A 38 -12.70 -5.99 -10.79
CA ALA A 38 -12.71 -4.62 -11.28
C ALA A 38 -11.37 -4.24 -11.93
N ALA A 39 -10.24 -4.60 -11.32
CA ALA A 39 -8.91 -4.38 -11.90
C ALA A 39 -8.73 -5.08 -13.25
N VAL A 40 -9.21 -6.32 -13.41
CA VAL A 40 -9.19 -7.03 -14.70
C VAL A 40 -10.03 -6.30 -15.75
N MET A 41 -11.24 -5.85 -15.40
CA MET A 41 -12.14 -5.14 -16.31
C MET A 41 -11.54 -3.85 -16.88
N ILE A 42 -10.68 -3.18 -16.11
CA ILE A 42 -9.98 -1.95 -16.54
C ILE A 42 -8.58 -2.20 -17.11
N GLY A 43 -8.22 -3.47 -17.40
CA GLY A 43 -6.95 -3.83 -18.04
C GLY A 43 -5.74 -4.00 -17.10
N LEU A 44 -5.94 -4.03 -15.78
CA LEU A 44 -4.89 -4.22 -14.78
C LEU A 44 -4.74 -5.69 -14.34
N GLY A 45 -4.86 -6.64 -15.27
CA GLY A 45 -4.86 -8.08 -14.98
C GLY A 45 -3.56 -8.60 -14.34
N SER A 46 -2.39 -8.06 -14.70
CA SER A 46 -1.12 -8.45 -14.08
C SER A 46 -1.04 -8.02 -12.60
N SER A 47 -1.58 -6.85 -12.28
CA SER A 47 -1.65 -6.32 -10.91
C SER A 47 -2.73 -7.02 -10.09
N SER A 48 -3.79 -7.51 -10.73
CA SER A 48 -4.95 -8.12 -10.06
C SER A 48 -4.63 -9.47 -9.40
N VAL A 49 -3.49 -10.11 -9.71
CA VAL A 49 -3.06 -11.38 -9.10
C VAL A 49 -1.97 -11.21 -8.04
N LEU A 50 -1.48 -9.97 -7.83
CA LEU A 50 -0.42 -9.74 -6.87
C LEU A 50 -0.94 -9.93 -5.42
N PRO A 51 -0.19 -10.63 -4.55
CA PRO A 51 -0.55 -10.74 -3.14
C PRO A 51 -0.56 -9.37 -2.43
N LYS A 52 -1.53 -9.13 -1.55
CA LYS A 52 -1.56 -7.91 -0.73
C LYS A 52 -0.27 -7.80 0.09
N ARG A 53 0.41 -6.66 -0.02
CA ARG A 53 1.48 -6.25 0.88
C ARG A 53 1.15 -4.88 1.46
N ALA A 54 1.17 -4.73 2.77
CA ALA A 54 1.00 -3.40 3.37
C ALA A 54 2.22 -2.54 3.00
N ILE A 55 1.99 -1.22 2.85
CA ILE A 55 3.00 -0.27 2.36
C ILE A 55 4.31 -0.38 3.16
N GLN A 56 4.22 -0.43 4.49
CA GLN A 56 5.37 -0.56 5.41
C GLN A 56 6.24 -1.81 5.15
N PHE A 57 5.65 -2.91 4.68
CA PHE A 57 6.38 -4.12 4.35
C PHE A 57 6.96 -4.06 2.93
N GLY A 58 6.21 -3.45 2.00
CA GLY A 58 6.66 -3.25 0.62
C GLY A 58 7.85 -2.28 0.51
N SER A 59 7.84 -1.20 1.27
CA SER A 59 8.90 -0.17 1.32
C SER A 59 10.07 -0.53 2.23
N ARG A 60 9.98 -1.66 2.96
CA ARG A 60 10.94 -2.09 3.99
C ARG A 60 11.04 -1.14 5.22
N ILE A 61 10.13 -0.18 5.36
CA ILE A 61 10.07 0.72 6.54
C ILE A 61 9.94 -0.07 7.84
N ALA A 62 9.17 -1.15 7.85
CA ALA A 62 8.99 -2.01 9.03
C ALA A 62 10.32 -2.62 9.56
N LYS A 63 11.39 -2.69 8.74
CA LYS A 63 12.72 -3.13 9.19
C LYS A 63 13.53 -1.99 9.81
N MET A 64 13.21 -0.75 9.45
CA MET A 64 13.90 0.43 9.92
C MET A 64 13.21 1.00 11.17
N GLU A 65 11.89 0.82 11.30
CA GLU A 65 11.09 1.31 12.43
C GLU A 65 11.61 0.77 13.77
N ASN A 66 11.75 1.67 14.74
CA ASN A 66 12.14 1.31 16.09
C ASN A 66 10.91 0.76 16.82
N ARG A 67 11.07 -0.20 17.75
CA ARG A 67 9.93 -0.88 18.40
C ARG A 67 8.94 0.05 19.13
N ASN A 68 9.39 1.24 19.50
CA ASN A 68 8.60 2.24 20.22
C ASN A 68 8.02 3.34 19.31
N GLU A 69 8.25 3.26 18.00
CA GLU A 69 7.68 4.18 17.02
C GLU A 69 6.38 3.60 16.46
N LYS A 70 5.42 4.49 16.17
CA LYS A 70 4.19 4.14 15.46
C LYS A 70 4.35 4.45 13.97
N ALA A 71 3.60 3.74 13.13
CA ALA A 71 3.58 3.97 11.68
C ALA A 71 3.17 5.40 11.26
N SER A 72 2.52 6.15 12.14
CA SER A 72 2.16 7.56 11.94
C SER A 72 3.28 8.56 12.27
N ASP A 73 4.33 8.11 12.96
CA ASP A 73 5.37 8.98 13.50
C ASP A 73 6.38 9.38 12.41
N LYS A 74 6.97 10.57 12.55
CA LYS A 74 8.02 11.02 11.63
C LYS A 74 9.31 10.23 11.91
N CYS A 75 9.73 9.43 10.92
CA CYS A 75 10.99 8.70 10.99
C CYS A 75 12.20 9.65 10.84
N SER A 76 12.86 10.00 11.95
CA SER A 76 14.05 10.87 11.96
C SER A 76 15.22 10.28 11.16
N ARG A 77 15.35 8.95 11.10
CA ARG A 77 16.39 8.23 10.34
C ARG A 77 16.28 8.35 8.82
N LEU A 78 15.09 8.67 8.31
CA LEU A 78 14.84 8.90 6.89
C LEU A 78 14.86 10.40 6.54
N GLN A 79 15.11 11.28 7.52
CA GLN A 79 15.27 12.70 7.23
C GLN A 79 16.63 12.91 6.55
N PRO A 80 16.65 13.59 5.38
CA PRO A 80 17.92 13.96 4.77
C PRO A 80 18.67 14.88 5.71
N ASP A 81 19.93 14.55 5.99
CA ASP A 81 20.82 15.39 6.77
C ASP A 81 20.93 16.76 6.08
N ILE A 82 20.43 17.80 6.74
CA ILE A 82 20.45 19.17 6.21
C ILE A 82 21.90 19.65 6.04
N ALA A 83 22.87 19.07 6.78
CA ALA A 83 24.28 19.41 6.65
C ALA A 83 24.89 18.98 5.30
N GLN A 84 24.35 17.97 4.59
CA GLN A 84 24.91 17.51 3.31
C GLN A 84 24.38 18.26 2.08
N ARG A 85 23.32 19.07 2.21
CA ARG A 85 22.76 19.84 1.09
C ARG A 85 23.62 21.04 0.69
N HIS A 86 24.42 21.60 1.60
CA HIS A 86 25.30 22.72 1.28
C HIS A 86 26.56 22.30 0.51
N THR A 87 27.03 21.06 0.68
CA THR A 87 28.22 20.56 -0.04
C THR A 87 27.93 20.16 -1.49
N PHE A 88 26.70 19.74 -1.80
CA PHE A 88 26.34 19.34 -3.17
C PHE A 88 26.12 20.54 -4.12
N LYS A 89 25.73 21.72 -3.58
CA LYS A 89 25.61 22.95 -4.39
C LYS A 89 26.95 23.63 -4.70
N ALA A 90 28.03 23.32 -3.98
CA ALA A 90 29.34 23.92 -4.21
C ALA A 90 30.11 23.31 -5.40
N ASN A 91 29.71 22.13 -5.88
CA ASN A 91 30.38 21.42 -6.99
C ASN A 91 29.65 21.55 -8.34
N PHE A 92 28.60 22.37 -8.42
CA PHE A 92 27.86 22.64 -9.65
C PHE A 92 27.56 24.14 -9.73
N SER A 93 28.62 24.91 -10.00
CA SER A 93 28.51 26.25 -10.56
C SER A 93 29.30 26.24 -11.88
N PRO A 94 28.77 26.81 -12.98
CA PRO A 94 29.44 26.82 -14.28
C PRO A 94 30.72 27.65 -14.26
#